data_AF-A0A970ZCR8-F1
#
_entry.id   AF-A0A970ZCR8-F1
#
_cell.length_a   1.000
_cell.length_b   1.000
_cell.length_c   1.000
_cell.angle_alpha   90.00
_cell.angle_beta   90.00
_cell.angle_gamma   90.00
#
_symmetry.space_group_name_H-M   'P 1'
#
loop_
_entity.id
_entity.type
_entity.pdbx_description
1 polymer ?
#
loop_
_entity_poly.entity_id
_entity_poly.type
_entity_poly.pdbx_seq_one_letter_code
_entity_poly.pdbx_strand_id
1 'polypeptide(L)'
;MQKDRVHTRWQRSRAIRRKLGILHRIGGEALAEGWTRGHNGRLSKGKIHCSCRMCRIKSCDCPPHTDLKRKQDAGQQLKDYRESEARNDRSVWQLV
;
A
#
# COMPACT_ATOMS: atom_id res chain seq x y z
N MET A 1 -12.49 11.02 -24.56
CA MET A 1 -11.80 12.27 -24.11
C MET A 1 -10.32 12.18 -24.47
N GLN A 2 -9.90 12.81 -25.57
CA GLN A 2 -8.50 12.80 -25.99
C GLN A 2 -7.72 13.70 -25.02
N LYS A 3 -6.74 13.13 -24.30
CA LYS A 3 -5.93 13.90 -23.34
C LYS A 3 -4.91 14.72 -24.10
N ASP A 4 -5.16 16.01 -24.22
CA ASP A 4 -4.21 16.96 -24.82
C ASP A 4 -2.86 16.92 -24.06
N ARG A 5 -1.76 17.12 -24.80
CA ARG A 5 -0.41 17.30 -24.25
C ARG A 5 -0.38 18.43 -23.23
N VAL A 6 -1.15 19.49 -23.44
CA VAL A 6 -1.30 20.61 -22.48
C VAL A 6 -1.88 20.11 -21.16
N HIS A 7 -2.97 19.33 -21.22
CA HIS A 7 -3.59 18.74 -20.03
C HIS A 7 -2.62 17.83 -19.27
N THR A 8 -1.85 17.01 -19.99
CA THR A 8 -0.86 16.12 -19.37
C THR A 8 0.27 16.89 -18.68
N ARG A 9 0.76 17.97 -19.28
CA ARG A 9 1.76 18.87 -18.67
C ARG A 9 1.20 19.55 -17.42
N TRP A 10 -0.05 20.02 -17.47
CA TRP A 10 -0.72 20.62 -16.33
C TRP A 10 -0.86 19.63 -15.15
N GLN A 11 -1.33 18.41 -15.42
CA GLN A 11 -1.45 17.36 -14.39
C GLN A 11 -0.10 17.04 -13.74
N ARG A 12 0.95 16.93 -14.54
CA ARG A 12 2.33 16.70 -14.06
C ARG A 12 2.76 17.83 -13.11
N SER A 13 2.60 19.09 -13.52
CA SER A 13 2.97 20.25 -12.70
C SER A 13 2.15 20.33 -11.41
N ARG A 14 0.84 20.07 -11.48
CA ARG A 14 -0.05 20.01 -10.31
C ARG A 14 0.41 18.95 -9.30
N ALA A 15 0.75 17.74 -9.78
CA ALA A 15 1.23 16.65 -8.94
C ALA A 15 2.57 16.98 -8.27
N ILE A 16 3.52 17.58 -9.02
CA ILE A 16 4.82 18.02 -8.47
C ILE A 16 4.62 19.06 -7.37
N ARG A 17 3.83 20.12 -7.62
CA ARG A 17 3.57 21.18 -6.63
C ARG A 17 2.94 20.64 -5.36
N ARG A 18 1.95 19.74 -5.49
CA ARG A 18 1.33 19.09 -4.32
C ARG A 18 2.36 18.32 -3.50
N LYS A 19 3.24 17.56 -4.16
CA LYS A 19 4.28 16.75 -3.53
C LYS A 19 5.34 17.62 -2.82
N LEU A 20 5.76 18.72 -3.43
CA LEU A 20 6.64 19.70 -2.77
C LEU A 20 5.99 20.26 -1.51
N GLY A 21 4.75 20.75 -1.61
CA GLY A 21 4.06 21.30 -0.44
C GLY A 21 3.87 20.28 0.69
N ILE A 22 3.78 18.99 0.37
CA ILE A 22 3.81 17.92 1.37
C ILE A 22 5.17 17.82 2.05
N LEU A 23 6.27 17.74 1.27
CA LEU A 23 7.62 17.59 1.82
C LEU A 23 7.97 18.78 2.72
N HIS A 24 7.64 20.00 2.30
CA HIS A 24 7.88 21.22 3.07
C HIS A 24 7.11 21.20 4.40
N ARG A 25 5.87 20.71 4.41
CA ARG A 25 5.07 20.61 5.66
C ARG A 25 5.55 19.51 6.61
N ILE A 26 6.16 18.45 6.09
CA ILE A 26 6.60 17.32 6.92
C ILE A 26 7.99 17.56 7.50
N GLY A 27 8.93 18.05 6.69
CA GLY A 27 10.34 18.16 7.07
C GLY A 27 11.06 19.37 6.49
N GLY A 28 10.31 20.39 6.05
CA GLY A 28 10.87 21.64 5.54
C GLY A 28 11.68 21.48 4.26
N GLU A 29 12.58 22.45 4.04
CA GLU A 29 13.39 22.55 2.83
C GLU A 29 14.39 21.41 2.69
N ALA A 30 15.04 20.99 3.79
CA ALA A 30 16.03 19.91 3.78
C ALA A 30 15.45 18.58 3.28
N LEU A 31 14.21 18.25 3.69
CA LEU A 31 13.53 17.06 3.20
C LEU A 31 13.14 17.21 1.72
N ALA A 32 12.70 18.40 1.31
CA ALA A 32 12.38 18.67 -0.08
C ALA A 32 13.61 18.54 -0.99
N GLU A 33 14.74 19.07 -0.55
CA GLU A 33 16.02 18.98 -1.26
C GLU A 33 16.53 17.54 -1.35
N GLY A 34 16.47 16.76 -0.27
CA GLY A 34 16.89 15.36 -0.30
C GLY A 34 16.13 14.51 -1.33
N TRP A 35 14.83 14.78 -1.51
CA TRP A 35 13.98 14.09 -2.49
C TRP A 35 14.15 14.62 -3.93
N THR A 36 14.35 15.92 -4.08
CA THR A 36 14.41 16.56 -5.41
C THR A 36 15.82 16.64 -5.97
N ARG A 37 16.84 16.66 -5.13
CA ARG A 37 18.25 16.92 -5.48
C ARG A 37 18.37 18.15 -6.39
N GLY A 38 17.68 19.24 -6.05
CA GLY A 38 17.59 20.45 -6.86
C GLY A 38 16.63 20.38 -8.06
N HIS A 39 16.04 19.22 -8.38
CA HIS A 39 15.16 19.04 -9.53
C HIS A 39 13.75 18.54 -9.14
N ASN A 40 12.82 19.48 -9.00
CA ASN A 40 11.41 19.23 -8.69
C ASN A 40 10.72 18.23 -9.64
N GLY A 41 11.19 18.15 -10.89
CA GLY A 41 10.71 17.19 -11.89
C GLY A 41 10.77 15.72 -11.46
N ARG A 42 11.68 15.35 -10.54
CA ARG A 42 11.80 13.99 -10.00
C ARG A 42 10.54 13.54 -9.26
N LEU A 43 9.82 14.48 -8.66
CA LEU A 43 8.58 14.22 -7.95
C LEU A 43 7.43 13.80 -8.87
N SER A 44 7.57 13.92 -10.20
CA SER A 44 6.52 13.44 -11.11
C SER A 44 6.25 11.94 -10.97
N LYS A 45 7.31 11.14 -10.72
CA LYS A 45 7.22 9.68 -10.68
C LYS A 45 7.14 9.12 -9.25
N GLY A 46 7.76 9.79 -8.26
CA GLY A 46 7.83 9.31 -6.87
C GLY A 46 6.47 9.29 -6.15
N LYS A 47 6.22 8.26 -5.33
CA LYS A 47 5.07 8.21 -4.41
C LYS A 47 5.49 8.83 -3.08
N ILE A 48 4.72 9.79 -2.58
CA ILE A 48 4.93 10.39 -1.26
C ILE A 48 3.71 10.09 -0.41
N HIS A 49 3.94 9.41 0.71
CA HIS A 49 2.95 9.14 1.73
C HIS A 49 3.05 10.23 2.79
N CYS A 50 2.05 11.10 2.86
CA CYS A 50 2.11 12.28 3.71
C CYS A 50 1.47 12.09 5.09
N SER A 51 1.28 10.84 5.51
CA SER A 51 0.55 10.46 6.73
C SER A 51 -0.86 11.06 6.88
N CYS A 52 -1.42 11.70 5.84
CA CYS A 52 -2.82 12.13 5.85
C CYS A 52 -3.74 10.92 5.95
N ARG A 53 -4.97 11.12 6.42
CA ARG A 53 -5.97 10.04 6.59
C ARG A 53 -6.07 9.12 5.36
N MET A 54 -6.13 9.67 4.14
CA MET A 54 -6.16 8.85 2.92
C MET A 54 -4.86 8.05 2.69
N CYS A 55 -3.70 8.66 2.93
CA CYS A 55 -2.41 7.97 2.77
C CYS A 55 -2.25 6.87 3.81
N ARG A 56 -2.63 7.13 5.08
CA ARG A 56 -2.59 6.15 6.16
C ARG A 56 -3.52 4.98 5.92
N ILE A 57 -4.76 5.20 5.48
CA ILE A 57 -5.67 4.11 5.08
C ILE A 57 -5.01 3.21 4.03
N LYS A 58 -4.29 3.80 3.08
CA LYS A 58 -3.62 3.04 2.01
C LYS A 58 -2.34 2.31 2.46
N SER A 59 -1.60 2.82 3.43
CA SER A 59 -0.26 2.29 3.77
C SER A 59 -0.13 1.67 5.16
N CYS A 60 -1.04 1.99 6.09
CA CYS A 60 -0.88 1.67 7.51
C CYS A 60 -2.17 1.14 8.15
N ASP A 61 -3.28 1.87 8.03
CA ASP A 61 -4.49 1.58 8.83
C ASP A 61 -5.28 0.37 8.30
N CYS A 62 -5.13 0.03 7.02
CA CYS A 62 -5.82 -1.11 6.40
C CYS A 62 -4.82 -2.04 5.72
N PRO A 63 -4.90 -3.36 5.95
CA PRO A 63 -4.08 -4.32 5.23
C PRO A 63 -4.40 -4.26 3.72
N PRO A 64 -3.39 -4.43 2.86
CA PRO A 64 -3.61 -4.63 1.43
C PRO A 64 -4.58 -5.78 1.17
N HIS A 65 -5.37 -5.69 0.09
CA HIS A 65 -6.29 -6.75 -0.30
C HIS A 65 -5.61 -8.13 -0.44
N THR A 66 -4.36 -8.15 -0.94
CA THR A 66 -3.56 -9.37 -1.05
C THR A 66 -3.28 -10.01 0.31
N ASP A 67 -3.02 -9.20 1.34
CA ASP A 67 -2.73 -9.71 2.68
C ASP A 67 -4.01 -10.16 3.38
N LEU A 68 -5.14 -9.49 3.12
CA LEU A 68 -6.46 -9.98 3.55
C LEU A 68 -6.76 -11.35 2.94
N LYS A 69 -6.48 -11.53 1.65
CA LYS A 69 -6.68 -12.80 0.96
C LYS A 69 -5.79 -13.91 1.53
N ARG A 70 -4.50 -13.64 1.73
CA ARG A 70 -3.57 -14.57 2.40
C ARG A 70 -4.02 -14.94 3.80
N LYS A 71 -4.54 -13.98 4.57
CA LYS A 71 -5.09 -14.23 5.91
C LYS A 71 -6.30 -15.17 5.86
N GLN A 72 -7.19 -15.00 4.89
CA GLN A 72 -8.32 -15.90 4.67
C GLN A 72 -7.84 -17.30 4.31
N ASP A 73 -6.91 -17.41 3.36
CA ASP A 73 -6.40 -18.69 2.88
C ASP A 73 -5.65 -19.44 4.01
N ALA A 74 -4.83 -18.73 4.79
CA ALA A 74 -4.19 -19.30 5.99
C ALA A 74 -5.21 -19.75 7.05
N GLY A 75 -6.29 -18.99 7.22
CA GLY A 75 -7.40 -19.37 8.09
C GLY A 75 -8.11 -20.64 7.63
N GLN A 76 -8.22 -20.86 6.31
CA GLN A 76 -8.80 -22.08 5.75
C GLN A 76 -7.87 -23.28 5.96
N GLN A 77 -6.57 -23.13 5.67
CA GLN A 77 -5.58 -24.18 5.89
C GLN A 77 -5.55 -24.69 7.33
N LEU A 78 -5.67 -23.78 8.31
CA LEU A 78 -5.75 -24.15 9.73
C LEU A 78 -7.02 -24.94 10.07
N LYS A 79 -8.15 -24.64 9.42
CA LYS A 79 -9.39 -25.40 9.60
C LYS A 79 -9.26 -26.78 8.99
N ASP A 80 -8.78 -26.86 7.76
CA ASP A 80 -8.59 -28.12 7.04
C ASP A 80 -7.64 -29.05 7.81
N TYR A 81 -6.56 -28.50 8.36
CA TYR A 81 -5.63 -29.24 9.22
C TYR A 81 -6.32 -29.79 10.47
N ARG A 82 -7.06 -28.96 11.22
CA ARG A 82 -7.79 -29.38 12.42
C ARG A 82 -8.85 -30.45 12.12
N GLU A 83 -9.55 -30.33 10.99
CA GLU A 83 -10.53 -31.33 10.56
C GLU A 83 -9.86 -32.65 10.18
N SER A 84 -8.67 -32.59 9.57
CA SER A 84 -7.89 -33.79 9.26
C SER A 84 -7.40 -34.51 10.51
N GLU A 85 -6.92 -33.79 11.53
CA GLU A 85 -6.53 -34.36 12.82
C GLU A 85 -7.73 -35.00 13.52
N ALA A 86 -8.86 -34.28 13.62
CA ALA A 86 -10.07 -34.80 14.26
C ALA A 86 -10.68 -36.01 13.52
N ARG A 87 -10.39 -36.18 12.22
CA ARG A 87 -10.75 -37.37 11.45
C ARG A 87 -9.79 -38.52 11.73
N ASN A 88 -8.50 -38.23 11.79
CA ASN A 88 -7.47 -39.22 12.11
C ASN A 88 -7.68 -39.81 13.52
N ASP A 89 -7.95 -38.97 14.52
CA ASP A 89 -8.21 -39.43 15.88
C ASP A 89 -9.43 -40.36 15.93
N ARG A 90 -10.54 -39.99 15.27
CA ARG A 90 -11.73 -40.85 15.17
C ARG A 90 -11.48 -42.17 14.45
N SER A 91 -10.64 -42.16 13.42
CA SER A 91 -10.19 -43.36 12.72
C SER A 91 -9.38 -44.28 13.62
N VAL A 92 -8.50 -43.74 14.46
CA VAL A 92 -7.70 -44.51 15.42
C VAL A 92 -8.60 -45.18 16.46
N TRP A 93 -9.61 -44.47 16.98
CA TRP A 93 -10.58 -45.03 17.94
C TRP A 93 -11.56 -46.05 17.33
N GLN A 94 -11.66 -46.18 16.01
CA GLN A 94 -12.48 -47.22 15.34
C GLN A 94 -11.71 -48.53 15.08
N LEU A 95 -10.39 -48.52 15.24
CA LEU A 95 -9.51 -49.68 15.04
C LEU A 95 -9.10 -50.38 16.35
N VAL A 96 -9.55 -49.86 17.51
CA VAL A 96 -9.37 -50.41 18.85
C VAL A 96 -10.70 -50.92 19.36
#